data_AF-A0A160PR15-F1
#
_entry.id   AF-A0A160PR15-F1
#
_cell.length_a   1.000
_cell.length_b   1.000
_cell.length_c   1.000
_cell.angle_alpha   90.00
_cell.angle_beta   90.00
_cell.angle_gamma   90.00
#
_symmetry.space_group_name_H-M   'P 1'
#
loop_
_entity.id
_entity.type
_entity.pdbx_description
1 polymer ?
#
loop_
_entity_poly.entity_id
_entity_poly.type
_entity_poly.pdbx_seq_one_letter_code
_entity_poly.pdbx_strand_id
1 'polypeptide(L)'
;MSNEEFIKKLANRDAEALNELDTVAATIQYAAVTNDESSTYSAAVLLSNTVTELRRIEEARLSDTLMPERATVQFFNEAGLSCGQEQWRIPDTAIDAEGMKDSPDYREINTGVGTGSCIIVVPEQAPWFKPAIIKQA
;
A
#
# COMPACT_ATOMS: atom_id res chain seq x y z
N MET A 1 24.26 -13.44 5.78
CA MET A 1 23.33 -12.86 6.76
C MET A 1 22.44 -13.97 7.31
N SER A 2 21.99 -13.90 8.57
CA SER A 2 20.97 -14.87 9.03
C SER A 2 19.59 -14.48 8.52
N ASN A 3 18.67 -15.43 8.39
CA ASN A 3 17.30 -15.14 7.95
C ASN A 3 16.58 -14.15 8.90
N GLU A 4 16.85 -14.22 10.21
CA GLU A 4 16.27 -13.29 11.19
C GLU A 4 16.78 -11.86 10.99
N GLU A 5 18.07 -11.70 10.68
CA GLU A 5 18.69 -10.41 10.43
C GLU A 5 18.20 -9.82 9.10
N PHE A 6 18.03 -10.66 8.07
CA PHE A 6 17.44 -10.29 6.79
C PHE A 6 15.98 -9.82 6.92
N ILE A 7 15.15 -10.54 7.67
CA ILE A 7 13.75 -10.16 7.92
C ILE A 7 13.68 -8.84 8.70
N LYS A 8 14.55 -8.63 9.70
CA LYS A 8 14.61 -7.36 10.44
C LYS A 8 15.03 -6.21 9.53
N LYS A 9 16.01 -6.41 8.67
CA LYS A 9 16.42 -5.41 7.67
C LYS A 9 15.30 -5.10 6.68
N LEU A 10 14.57 -6.11 6.19
CA LEU A 10 13.39 -5.93 5.34
C LEU A 10 12.26 -5.18 6.05
N ALA A 11 11.97 -5.52 7.30
CA ALA A 11 10.96 -4.81 8.11
C ALA A 11 11.30 -3.33 8.28
N ASN A 12 12.60 -3.02 8.38
CA ASN A 12 13.14 -1.67 8.41
C ASN A 12 13.43 -1.07 7.02
N ARG A 13 13.02 -1.76 5.94
CA ARG A 13 13.14 -1.31 4.53
C ARG A 13 14.56 -0.96 4.12
N ASP A 14 15.53 -1.66 4.69
CA ASP A 14 16.95 -1.49 4.40
C ASP A 14 17.25 -1.79 2.93
N ALA A 15 18.00 -0.88 2.28
CA ALA A 15 18.27 -0.93 0.85
C ALA A 15 19.07 -2.17 0.44
N GLU A 16 19.95 -2.68 1.31
CA GLU A 16 20.72 -3.90 1.06
C GLU A 16 19.78 -5.12 1.04
N ALA A 17 18.87 -5.20 2.01
CA ALA A 17 17.92 -6.30 2.10
C ALA A 17 16.87 -6.28 0.97
N LEU A 18 16.44 -5.09 0.52
CA LEU A 18 15.58 -4.96 -0.66
C LEU A 18 16.29 -5.42 -1.95
N ASN A 19 17.57 -5.06 -2.14
CA ASN A 19 18.38 -5.52 -3.28
C ASN A 19 18.58 -7.05 -3.28
N GLU A 20 18.82 -7.63 -2.11
CA GLU A 20 18.99 -9.08 -1.96
C GLU A 20 17.66 -9.82 -2.23
N LEU A 21 16.52 -9.29 -1.77
CA LEU A 21 15.20 -9.85 -2.07
C LEU A 21 14.88 -9.82 -3.58
N ASP A 22 15.28 -8.74 -4.28
CA ASP A 22 15.13 -8.59 -5.73
C ASP A 22 15.96 -9.63 -6.49
N THR A 23 17.20 -9.83 -6.06
CA THR A 23 18.13 -10.82 -6.63
C THR A 23 17.60 -12.24 -6.46
N VAL A 24 17.02 -12.54 -5.29
CA VAL A 24 16.36 -13.81 -5.02
C VAL A 24 15.15 -14.00 -5.94
N ALA A 25 14.29 -12.98 -6.08
CA ALA A 25 13.14 -13.04 -6.97
C ALA A 25 13.54 -13.31 -8.43
N ALA A 26 14.55 -12.60 -8.94
CA ALA A 26 15.08 -12.80 -10.29
C ALA A 26 15.68 -14.21 -10.50
N THR A 27 16.37 -14.74 -9.48
CA THR A 27 16.94 -16.09 -9.52
C THR A 27 15.86 -17.17 -9.57
N ILE A 28 14.82 -17.04 -8.75
CA ILE A 28 13.68 -17.95 -8.74
C ILE A 28 12.92 -17.86 -10.07
N GLN A 29 12.73 -16.67 -10.61
CA GLN A 29 12.05 -16.47 -11.89
C GLN A 29 12.80 -17.13 -13.04
N TYR A 30 14.13 -16.94 -13.12
CA TYR A 30 14.98 -17.59 -14.11
C TYR A 30 14.89 -19.11 -14.02
N ALA A 31 15.03 -19.67 -12.80
CA ALA A 31 14.95 -21.10 -12.57
C ALA A 31 13.56 -21.68 -12.92
N ALA A 32 12.48 -20.96 -12.62
CA ALA A 32 11.11 -21.38 -12.91
C ALA A 32 10.82 -21.40 -14.41
N VAL A 33 11.35 -20.43 -15.17
CA VAL A 33 11.25 -20.41 -16.65
C VAL A 33 12.02 -21.58 -17.26
N THR A 34 13.19 -21.90 -16.73
CA THR A 34 13.99 -23.03 -17.26
C THR A 34 13.41 -24.41 -16.93
N ASN A 35 12.63 -24.53 -15.86
CA ASN A 35 12.07 -25.80 -15.37
C ASN A 35 10.55 -25.96 -15.63
N ASP A 36 9.92 -25.01 -16.33
CA ASP A 36 8.48 -24.99 -16.64
C ASP A 36 7.56 -25.07 -15.39
N GLU A 37 8.00 -24.47 -14.27
CA GLU A 37 7.27 -24.47 -13.01
C GLU A 37 6.43 -23.19 -12.84
N SER A 38 5.19 -23.22 -13.35
CA SER A 38 4.34 -22.01 -13.39
C SER A 38 3.97 -21.43 -12.01
N SER A 39 3.89 -22.27 -10.97
CA SER A 39 3.62 -21.83 -9.59
C SER A 39 4.82 -21.10 -8.98
N THR A 40 6.04 -21.63 -9.19
CA THR A 40 7.31 -21.03 -8.77
C THR A 40 7.55 -19.70 -9.48
N TYR A 41 7.20 -19.62 -10.77
CA TYR A 41 7.22 -18.38 -11.54
C TYR A 41 6.26 -17.33 -10.97
N SER A 42 5.02 -17.73 -10.66
CA SER A 42 4.00 -16.83 -10.10
C SER A 42 4.43 -16.26 -8.74
N ALA A 43 5.05 -17.08 -7.89
CA ALA A 43 5.61 -16.64 -6.61
C ALA A 43 6.77 -15.64 -6.80
N ALA A 44 7.65 -15.87 -7.76
CA ALA A 44 8.75 -14.97 -8.08
C ALA A 44 8.26 -13.59 -8.58
N VAL A 45 7.24 -13.58 -9.44
CA VAL A 45 6.60 -12.35 -9.91
C VAL A 45 5.97 -11.58 -8.75
N LEU A 46 5.27 -12.26 -7.83
CA LEU A 46 4.70 -11.64 -6.64
C LEU A 46 5.79 -11.01 -5.75
N LEU A 47 6.90 -11.70 -5.54
CA LEU A 47 8.07 -11.22 -4.80
C LEU A 47 8.68 -9.97 -5.46
N SER A 48 8.92 -10.00 -6.77
CA SER A 48 9.48 -8.85 -7.51
C SER A 48 8.56 -7.62 -7.48
N ASN A 49 7.25 -7.84 -7.65
CA ASN A 49 6.26 -6.77 -7.52
C ASN A 49 6.28 -6.17 -6.10
N THR A 50 6.39 -7.01 -5.07
CA THR A 50 6.46 -6.57 -3.68
C THR A 50 7.72 -5.73 -3.42
N VAL A 51 8.89 -6.14 -3.93
CA VAL A 51 10.14 -5.38 -3.83
C VAL A 51 10.00 -4.01 -4.51
N THR A 52 9.43 -3.98 -5.71
CA THR A 52 9.21 -2.73 -6.47
C THR A 52 8.34 -1.75 -5.69
N GLU A 53 7.26 -2.24 -5.07
CA GLU A 53 6.39 -1.42 -4.24
C GLU A 53 7.09 -0.90 -2.98
N LEU A 54 7.87 -1.75 -2.30
CA LEU A 54 8.62 -1.35 -1.11
C LEU A 54 9.68 -0.29 -1.43
N ARG A 55 10.41 -0.43 -2.54
CA ARG A 55 11.37 0.58 -3.00
C ARG A 55 10.67 1.91 -3.29
N ARG A 56 9.55 1.87 -4.01
CA ARG A 56 8.79 3.07 -4.35
C ARG A 56 8.30 3.81 -3.11
N ILE A 57 7.81 3.09 -2.11
CA ILE A 57 7.41 3.66 -0.81
C ILE A 57 8.62 4.30 -0.11
N GLU A 58 9.77 3.64 -0.14
CA GLU A 58 10.99 4.17 0.49
C GLU A 58 11.57 5.38 -0.26
N GLU A 59 11.55 5.38 -1.59
CA GLU A 59 11.93 6.53 -2.41
C GLU A 59 11.00 7.74 -2.15
N ALA A 60 9.69 7.51 -2.06
CA ALA A 60 8.72 8.54 -1.71
C ALA A 60 8.94 9.09 -0.28
N ARG A 61 9.43 8.26 0.65
CA ARG A 61 9.76 8.66 2.02
C ARG A 61 11.07 9.43 2.13
N LEU A 62 12.11 9.01 1.39
CA LEU A 62 13.44 9.64 1.40
C LEU A 62 13.47 10.96 0.62
N SER A 63 12.54 11.15 -0.30
CA SER A 63 12.27 12.46 -0.88
C SER A 63 11.44 13.29 0.09
N ASP A 64 12.08 14.22 0.81
CA ASP A 64 11.43 15.27 1.65
C ASP A 64 10.36 16.09 0.89
N THR A 65 10.23 15.89 -0.42
CA THR A 65 9.35 16.61 -1.33
C THR A 65 8.08 15.85 -1.74
N LEU A 66 7.91 14.56 -1.40
CA LEU A 66 6.88 13.70 -2.04
C LEU A 66 5.93 12.91 -1.12
N MET A 67 6.09 12.94 0.20
CA MET A 67 5.08 12.42 1.14
C MET A 67 4.11 13.55 1.50
N PRO A 68 2.94 13.66 0.85
CA PRO A 68 1.96 14.65 1.27
C PRO A 68 1.52 14.34 2.70
N GLU A 69 1.47 15.34 3.58
CA GLU A 69 0.98 15.15 4.96
C GLU A 69 -0.50 14.72 5.01
N ARG A 70 -1.21 14.87 3.89
CA ARG A 70 -2.63 14.60 3.75
C ARG A 70 -2.95 13.84 2.47
N ALA A 71 -3.94 12.97 2.55
CA ALA A 71 -4.53 12.28 1.42
C ALA A 71 -5.98 12.75 1.22
N THR A 72 -6.38 12.80 -0.05
CA THR A 72 -7.77 13.00 -0.43
C THR A 72 -8.58 11.78 -0.04
N VAL A 73 -9.76 11.98 0.53
CA VAL A 73 -10.70 10.92 0.88
C VAL A 73 -12.07 11.29 0.35
N GLN A 74 -12.72 10.37 -0.36
CA GLN A 74 -14.01 10.55 -0.98
C GLN A 74 -15.06 9.70 -0.27
N PHE A 75 -16.26 10.24 -0.12
CA PHE A 75 -17.37 9.55 0.53
C PHE A 75 -18.45 9.22 -0.50
N PHE A 76 -18.96 8.00 -0.45
CA PHE A 76 -20.05 7.53 -1.29
C PHE A 76 -21.11 6.85 -0.44
N ASN A 77 -22.38 7.00 -0.80
CA ASN A 77 -23.45 6.20 -0.21
C ASN A 77 -23.47 4.78 -0.82
N GLU A 78 -24.34 3.91 -0.31
CA GLU A 78 -24.49 2.54 -0.81
C GLU A 78 -24.92 2.45 -2.29
N ALA A 79 -25.54 3.51 -2.83
CA ALA A 79 -25.89 3.62 -4.23
C ALA A 79 -24.74 4.10 -5.13
N GLY A 80 -23.56 4.36 -4.55
CA GLY A 80 -22.38 4.87 -5.27
C GLY A 80 -22.45 6.37 -5.60
N LEU A 81 -23.40 7.12 -5.02
CA LEU A 81 -23.48 8.57 -5.20
C LEU A 81 -22.50 9.27 -4.27
N SER A 82 -21.73 10.21 -4.82
CA SER A 82 -20.78 11.00 -4.04
C SER A 82 -21.52 11.83 -3.00
N CYS A 83 -21.04 11.73 -1.77
CA CYS A 83 -21.54 12.45 -0.60
C CYS A 83 -20.60 13.58 -0.17
N GLY A 84 -19.37 13.59 -0.67
CA GLY A 84 -18.39 14.62 -0.38
C GLY A 84 -16.95 14.16 -0.55
N GLN A 85 -16.02 15.07 -0.28
CA GLN A 85 -14.58 14.83 -0.29
C GLN A 85 -13.90 15.66 0.79
N GLU A 86 -12.92 15.08 1.46
CA GLU A 86 -12.10 15.71 2.50
C GLU A 86 -10.60 15.45 2.27
N GLN A 87 -9.75 16.14 3.03
CA GLN A 87 -8.31 15.91 3.13
C GLN A 87 -7.99 15.43 4.53
N TRP A 88 -7.53 14.19 4.66
CA TRP A 88 -7.21 13.55 5.94
C TRP A 88 -5.72 13.40 6.11
N ARG A 89 -5.22 13.57 7.34
CA ARG A 89 -3.81 13.38 7.68
C ARG A 89 -3.40 11.93 7.46
N ILE A 90 -2.27 11.75 6.80
CA ILE A 90 -1.67 10.43 6.59
C ILE A 90 -0.99 9.98 7.89
N PRO A 91 -1.34 8.81 8.46
CA PRO A 91 -0.61 8.24 9.58
C PRO A 91 0.83 7.92 9.21
N ASP A 92 1.76 8.13 10.14
CA ASP A 92 3.17 7.71 9.98
C ASP A 92 3.31 6.18 9.73
N THR A 93 2.31 5.41 10.17
CA THR A 93 2.25 3.95 10.01
C THR A 93 1.60 3.48 8.71
N ALA A 94 1.05 4.38 7.88
CA ALA A 94 0.30 4.01 6.69
C ALA A 94 1.21 3.57 5.53
N ILE A 95 1.38 2.26 5.37
CA ILE A 95 2.18 1.63 4.29
C ILE A 95 1.43 1.71 2.95
N ASP A 96 0.10 1.63 2.99
CA ASP A 96 -0.81 1.70 1.85
C ASP A 96 -2.00 2.61 2.16
N ALA A 97 -2.88 2.79 1.16
CA ALA A 97 -4.07 3.62 1.29
C ALA A 97 -5.12 3.02 2.26
N GLU A 98 -5.09 1.72 2.58
CA GLU A 98 -5.95 1.15 3.63
C GLU A 98 -5.53 1.62 5.02
N GLY A 99 -4.24 1.92 5.21
CA GLY A 99 -3.70 2.52 6.43
C GLY A 99 -4.36 3.85 6.82
N MET A 100 -5.07 4.52 5.90
CA MET A 100 -5.88 5.72 6.22
C MET A 100 -7.03 5.45 7.19
N LYS A 101 -7.39 4.19 7.46
CA LYS A 101 -8.31 3.83 8.55
C LYS A 101 -7.80 4.27 9.93
N ASP A 102 -6.47 4.36 10.08
CA ASP A 102 -5.80 4.78 11.32
C ASP A 102 -5.52 6.29 11.31
N SER A 103 -6.06 7.04 10.33
CA SER A 103 -5.96 8.50 10.28
C SER A 103 -6.54 9.13 11.55
N PRO A 104 -5.87 10.13 12.13
CA PRO A 104 -6.45 10.93 13.21
C PRO A 104 -7.75 11.64 12.83
N ASP A 105 -8.04 11.77 11.53
CA ASP A 105 -9.25 12.39 11.00
C ASP A 105 -10.35 11.36 10.67
N TYR A 106 -10.02 10.06 10.77
CA TYR A 106 -10.95 8.96 10.55
C TYR A 106 -12.10 9.03 11.57
N ARG A 107 -13.32 8.98 11.05
CA ARG A 107 -14.56 8.98 11.82
C ARG A 107 -15.68 8.38 11.00
N GLU A 108 -16.76 7.97 11.67
CA GLU A 108 -18.01 7.64 10.99
C GLU A 108 -18.57 8.87 10.27
N ILE A 109 -18.93 8.70 9.00
CA ILE A 109 -19.47 9.77 8.15
C ILE A 109 -20.94 9.43 7.90
N ASN A 110 -21.81 10.11 8.66
CA ASN A 110 -23.26 10.01 8.49
C ASN A 110 -23.72 11.18 7.63
N THR A 111 -24.21 10.92 6.42
CA THR A 111 -24.59 11.99 5.48
C THR A 111 -25.97 12.57 5.73
N GLY A 112 -26.73 12.02 6.68
CA GLY A 112 -28.11 12.44 6.92
C GLY A 112 -29.06 12.16 5.74
N VAL A 113 -28.58 11.52 4.68
CA VAL A 113 -29.35 11.13 3.49
C VAL A 113 -29.43 9.61 3.44
N GLY A 114 -30.37 9.05 4.21
CA GLY A 114 -30.58 7.61 4.31
C GLY A 114 -29.79 6.95 5.45
N THR A 115 -30.31 5.82 5.94
CA THR A 115 -29.83 5.07 7.10
C THR A 115 -28.60 4.19 6.81
N GLY A 116 -27.61 4.73 6.09
CA GLY A 116 -26.44 3.95 5.67
C GLY A 116 -25.14 4.69 5.96
N SER A 117 -24.17 3.97 6.53
CA SER A 117 -22.78 4.41 6.70
C SER A 117 -22.17 4.71 5.32
N CYS A 118 -21.34 5.75 5.22
CA CYS A 118 -20.67 6.04 3.95
C CYS A 118 -19.54 5.06 3.68
N ILE A 119 -19.41 4.67 2.42
CA ILE A 119 -18.20 4.01 1.92
C ILE A 119 -17.14 5.09 1.78
N ILE A 120 -16.02 4.89 2.46
CA ILE A 120 -14.85 5.75 2.34
C ILE A 120 -13.95 5.18 1.24
N VAL A 121 -13.57 6.03 0.29
CA VAL A 121 -12.65 5.70 -0.80
C VAL A 121 -11.46 6.62 -0.74
N VAL A 122 -10.26 6.05 -0.68
CA VAL A 122 -9.01 6.76 -0.89
C VAL A 122 -8.64 6.55 -2.36
N PRO A 123 -8.76 7.55 -3.23
CA PRO A 123 -8.41 7.41 -4.64
C PRO A 123 -6.90 7.17 -4.82
N GLU A 124 -6.54 6.73 -6.02
CA GLU A 124 -5.15 6.61 -6.43
C GLU A 124 -4.44 7.97 -6.34
N GLN A 125 -3.47 8.08 -5.44
CA GLN A 125 -2.69 9.31 -5.22
C GLN A 125 -1.37 9.01 -4.50
N ALA A 126 -0.42 9.95 -4.53
CA ALA A 126 0.79 9.85 -3.72
C ALA A 126 0.46 9.75 -2.21
N PRO A 127 1.20 8.96 -1.41
CA PRO A 127 2.39 8.19 -1.81
C PRO A 127 2.05 6.77 -2.35
N TRP A 128 0.80 6.32 -2.28
CA TRP A 128 0.48 4.91 -2.50
C TRP A 128 0.18 4.55 -3.96
N PHE A 129 -0.31 5.49 -4.77
CA PHE A 129 -0.71 5.28 -6.18
C PHE A 129 -1.47 3.95 -6.39
N LYS A 130 -2.27 3.57 -5.39
CA LYS A 130 -3.26 2.51 -5.43
C LYS A 130 -4.47 2.99 -4.64
N PRO A 131 -5.69 2.82 -5.17
CA PRO A 131 -6.88 3.18 -4.43
C PRO A 131 -7.14 2.17 -3.31
N ALA A 132 -7.87 2.60 -2.27
CA ALA A 132 -8.39 1.73 -1.23
C ALA A 132 -9.84 2.07 -0.91
N ILE A 133 -10.59 1.06 -0.47
CA ILE A 133 -11.95 1.20 0.06
C ILE A 133 -11.91 0.86 1.53
N ILE A 134 -12.19 1.82 2.40
CA ILE A 134 -12.23 1.63 3.84
C ILE A 134 -13.69 1.38 4.23
N LYS A 135 -13.97 0.15 4.63
CA LYS A 135 -15.29 -0.23 5.14
C LYS A 135 -15.43 0.28 6.58
N GLN A 136 -16.47 1.07 6.81
CA GLN A 136 -16.88 1.43 8.17
C GLN A 136 -17.51 0.19 8.83
N ALA A 137 -17.13 -0.10 10.07
CA ALA A 137 -17.61 -1.25 10.85
C ALA A 137 -19.01 -1.00 11.42
#